data_AF-A0A316Q8K0-F1
#
_entry.id   AF-A0A316Q8K0-F1
#
_cell.length_a   1.000
_cell.length_b   1.000
_cell.length_c   1.000
_cell.angle_alpha   90.00
_cell.angle_beta   90.00
_cell.angle_gamma   90.00
#
_symmetry.space_group_name_H-M   'P 1'
#
loop_
_entity.id
_entity.type
_entity.pdbx_description
1 polymer ?
#
loop_
_entity_poly.entity_id
_entity_poly.type
_entity_poly.pdbx_seq_one_letter_code
_entity_poly.pdbx_strand_id
1 'polypeptide(L)'
;MTEFRGTTICAVKKDGVTAIAGDGQVTMGESVIFKTSAVKVRRIYGGKVILGFAGSVTDAFSLSERFEGMLNKFAGNLMRSAVELADLWRSDKIGRKLDAMMITADANTLLIISGTGEVIEPDGGICAIGSGGNYALAAARALYAETEYDAETIAKKALKIASEICVYTNDNIRCETVGAPLLPEKGEEKPAAKKPRAKKTDKEGE
;
A
#
# COMPACT_ATOMS: atom_id res chain seq x y z
N MET A 1 25.08 13.39 6.01
CA MET A 1 23.81 13.47 6.76
C MET A 1 23.32 12.05 6.96
N THR A 2 22.90 11.69 8.18
CA THR A 2 22.38 10.35 8.46
C THR A 2 21.02 10.18 7.79
N GLU A 3 20.90 9.22 6.89
CA GLU A 3 19.67 8.95 6.13
C GLU A 3 18.73 8.07 6.96
N PHE A 4 17.41 8.29 6.83
CA PHE A 4 16.40 7.39 7.39
C PHE A 4 15.75 6.59 6.27
N ARG A 5 15.79 5.27 6.39
CA ARG A 5 15.16 4.30 5.49
C ARG A 5 13.93 3.66 6.14
N GLY A 6 13.05 3.13 5.31
CA GLY A 6 11.74 2.64 5.72
C GLY A 6 10.65 3.70 5.51
N THR A 7 9.40 3.34 5.33
CA THR A 7 8.75 2.03 5.52
C THR A 7 8.34 1.45 4.17
N THR A 8 7.97 0.18 4.16
CA THR A 8 7.32 -0.49 3.04
C THR A 8 5.82 -0.31 3.13
N ILE A 9 5.20 0.17 2.04
CA ILE A 9 3.75 0.33 1.91
C ILE A 9 3.27 -0.55 0.75
N CYS A 10 2.16 -1.25 0.93
CA CYS A 10 1.52 -2.07 -0.09
C CYS A 10 0.03 -1.72 -0.16
N ALA A 11 -0.50 -1.58 -1.37
CA ALA A 11 -1.90 -1.33 -1.60
C ALA A 11 -2.51 -2.34 -2.57
N VAL A 12 -3.74 -2.74 -2.26
CA VAL A 12 -4.50 -3.74 -3.00
C VAL A 12 -5.94 -3.27 -3.11
N LYS A 13 -6.45 -3.19 -4.33
CA LYS A 13 -7.86 -2.95 -4.65
C LYS A 13 -8.48 -4.24 -5.18
N LYS A 14 -9.45 -4.78 -4.45
CA LYS A 14 -10.14 -6.03 -4.78
C LYS A 14 -11.60 -5.95 -4.34
N ASP A 15 -12.52 -6.39 -5.22
CA ASP A 15 -13.95 -6.54 -4.91
C ASP A 15 -14.61 -5.29 -4.29
N GLY A 16 -14.28 -4.10 -4.80
CA GLY A 16 -14.84 -2.82 -4.33
C GLY A 16 -14.20 -2.26 -3.05
N VAL A 17 -13.20 -2.95 -2.49
CA VAL A 17 -12.45 -2.51 -1.31
C VAL A 17 -11.00 -2.23 -1.70
N THR A 18 -10.48 -1.09 -1.26
CA THR A 18 -9.05 -0.77 -1.35
C THR A 18 -8.43 -0.80 0.04
N ALA A 19 -7.38 -1.60 0.20
CA ALA A 19 -6.56 -1.66 1.40
C ALA A 19 -5.21 -1.03 1.13
N ILE A 20 -4.73 -0.18 2.05
CA ILE A 20 -3.34 0.28 2.10
C ILE A 20 -2.76 -0.18 3.43
N ALA A 21 -1.68 -0.94 3.37
CA ALA A 21 -0.96 -1.43 4.54
C ALA A 21 0.48 -0.91 4.54
N GLY A 22 1.08 -0.81 5.71
CA GLY A 22 2.48 -0.42 5.88
C GLY A 22 3.10 -1.01 7.13
N ASP A 23 4.41 -1.29 7.06
CA ASP A 23 5.19 -1.71 8.22
C ASP A 23 5.63 -0.51 9.09
N GLY A 24 6.19 -0.81 10.25
CA GLY A 24 6.55 0.19 11.26
C GLY A 24 8.04 0.49 11.37
N GLN A 25 8.89 -0.12 10.56
CA GLN A 25 10.34 0.03 10.69
C GLN A 25 10.85 1.37 10.16
N VAL A 26 11.64 2.04 10.99
CA VAL A 26 12.46 3.19 10.61
C VAL A 26 13.90 2.84 10.95
N THR A 27 14.74 2.74 9.93
CA THR A 27 16.17 2.45 10.07
C THR A 27 16.97 3.73 9.85
N MET A 28 17.86 4.05 10.77
CA MET A 28 18.80 5.15 10.69
C MET A 28 20.13 4.64 10.13
N GLY A 29 20.63 5.29 9.09
CA GLY A 29 21.76 4.79 8.30
C GLY A 29 21.43 3.44 7.66
N GLU A 30 22.43 2.56 7.58
CA GLU A 30 22.28 1.28 6.91
C GLU A 30 21.88 0.13 7.85
N SER A 31 22.03 0.30 9.17
CA SER A 31 22.03 -0.81 10.11
C SER A 31 21.31 -0.57 11.45
N VAL A 32 20.99 0.67 11.83
CA VAL A 32 20.44 0.96 13.17
C VAL A 32 18.92 1.08 13.12
N ILE A 33 18.19 0.14 13.69
CA ILE A 33 16.73 0.25 13.82
C ILE A 33 16.41 1.32 14.87
N PHE A 34 15.81 2.43 14.43
CA PHE A 34 15.49 3.58 15.28
C PHE A 34 14.08 3.49 15.88
N LYS A 35 13.12 2.97 15.10
CA LYS A 35 11.74 2.73 15.53
C LYS A 35 11.18 1.50 14.84
N THR A 36 10.36 0.73 15.54
CA THR A 36 9.70 -0.48 15.01
C THR A 36 8.20 -0.32 14.78
N SER A 37 7.60 0.74 15.33
CA SER A 37 6.15 0.95 15.38
C SER A 37 5.70 2.27 14.73
N ALA A 38 6.37 2.73 13.68
CA ALA A 38 5.92 3.89 12.92
C ALA A 38 4.55 3.63 12.28
N VAL A 39 3.73 4.67 12.20
CA VAL A 39 2.42 4.61 11.54
C VAL A 39 2.46 5.57 10.36
N LYS A 40 2.64 5.02 9.16
CA LYS A 40 2.73 5.79 7.90
C LYS A 40 1.53 5.61 6.98
N VAL A 41 0.53 4.85 7.42
CA VAL A 41 -0.78 4.75 6.78
C VAL A 41 -1.77 5.53 7.63
N ARG A 42 -2.64 6.32 7.00
CA ARG A 42 -3.67 7.11 7.69
C ARG A 42 -4.88 7.36 6.81
N ARG A 43 -5.99 7.71 7.48
CA ARG A 43 -7.21 8.24 6.86
C ARG A 43 -7.16 9.76 6.84
N ILE A 44 -7.69 10.34 5.77
CA ILE A 44 -7.90 11.78 5.61
C ILE A 44 -9.28 12.04 5.01
N TYR A 45 -9.67 13.31 4.87
CA TYR A 45 -10.91 13.74 4.23
C TYR A 45 -12.14 13.05 4.82
N GLY A 46 -12.26 13.13 6.16
CA GLY A 46 -13.36 12.53 6.90
C GLY A 46 -13.43 11.00 6.81
N GLY A 47 -12.29 10.34 6.55
CA GLY A 47 -12.21 8.87 6.47
C GLY A 47 -12.52 8.28 5.11
N LYS A 48 -12.84 9.11 4.11
CA LYS A 48 -13.19 8.68 2.74
C LYS A 48 -11.97 8.38 1.87
N VAL A 49 -10.81 8.92 2.24
CA VAL A 49 -9.55 8.73 1.53
C VAL A 49 -8.53 8.15 2.51
N ILE A 50 -7.74 7.18 2.04
CA ILE A 50 -6.59 6.62 2.74
C ILE A 50 -5.31 6.93 1.98
N LEU A 51 -4.20 7.02 2.71
CA LEU A 51 -2.88 7.18 2.13
C LEU A 51 -1.82 6.43 2.92
N GLY A 52 -0.72 6.11 2.25
CA GLY A 52 0.50 5.57 2.81
C GLY A 52 1.73 6.25 2.22
N PHE A 53 2.71 6.60 3.05
CA PHE A 53 3.89 7.37 2.62
C PHE A 53 5.20 6.61 2.89
N ALA A 54 6.04 6.45 1.87
CA ALA A 54 7.38 5.87 1.99
C ALA A 54 8.45 6.97 1.95
N GLY A 55 8.64 7.65 3.07
CA GLY A 55 9.66 8.69 3.23
C GLY A 55 9.76 9.20 4.67
N SER A 56 10.29 10.41 4.85
CA SER A 56 10.43 11.00 6.18
C SER A 56 9.08 11.28 6.83
N VAL A 57 9.03 11.24 8.16
CA VAL A 57 7.78 11.52 8.91
C VAL A 57 7.33 12.96 8.73
N THR A 58 8.27 13.91 8.65
CA THR A 58 7.98 15.34 8.46
C THR A 58 7.35 15.61 7.10
N ASP A 59 7.87 14.98 6.04
CA ASP A 59 7.30 15.12 4.69
C ASP A 59 5.91 14.50 4.64
N ALA A 60 5.73 13.34 5.29
CA ALA A 60 4.43 12.66 5.36
C ALA A 60 3.34 13.57 5.97
N PHE A 61 3.65 14.26 7.07
CA PHE A 61 2.69 15.19 7.71
C PHE A 61 2.37 16.38 6.81
N SER A 62 3.39 17.09 6.32
CA SER A 62 3.21 18.28 5.47
C SER A 62 2.42 17.96 4.20
N LEU A 63 2.76 16.85 3.52
CA LEU A 63 2.06 16.43 2.30
C LEU A 63 0.63 15.98 2.57
N SER A 64 0.38 15.28 3.69
CA SER A 64 -0.98 14.88 4.07
C SER A 64 -1.88 16.09 4.30
N GLU A 65 -1.42 17.10 5.04
CA GLU A 65 -2.19 18.33 5.30
C GLU A 65 -2.48 19.10 4.02
N ARG A 66 -1.47 19.26 3.15
CA ARG A 66 -1.64 19.90 1.84
C ARG A 66 -2.62 19.13 0.97
N PHE A 67 -2.54 17.81 0.95
CA PHE A 67 -3.41 16.96 0.16
C PHE A 67 -4.86 17.01 0.66
N GLU A 68 -5.07 16.99 1.98
CA GLU A 68 -6.39 17.19 2.57
C GLU A 68 -6.98 18.57 2.23
N GLY A 69 -6.15 19.62 2.23
CA GLY A 69 -6.52 20.94 1.72
C GLY A 69 -7.00 20.92 0.26
N MET A 70 -6.29 20.20 -0.61
CA MET A 70 -6.69 20.03 -2.02
C MET A 70 -7.99 19.25 -2.16
N LEU A 71 -8.16 18.16 -1.39
CA LEU A 71 -9.41 17.38 -1.39
C LEU A 71 -10.60 18.24 -0.96
N ASN A 72 -10.44 19.10 0.04
CA ASN A 72 -11.47 20.05 0.44
C ASN A 72 -11.77 21.07 -0.69
N LYS A 73 -10.73 21.62 -1.33
CA LYS A 73 -10.87 22.59 -2.43
C LYS A 73 -11.56 21.99 -3.66
N PHE A 74 -11.30 20.72 -3.96
CA PHE A 74 -11.82 20.03 -5.14
C PHE A 74 -12.95 19.06 -4.83
N ALA A 75 -13.66 19.28 -3.71
CA ALA A 75 -14.85 18.51 -3.31
C ALA A 75 -14.64 16.98 -3.34
N GLY A 76 -13.47 16.51 -2.91
CA GLY A 76 -13.13 15.11 -2.80
C GLY A 76 -12.69 14.44 -4.11
N ASN A 77 -12.48 15.20 -5.19
CA ASN A 77 -11.94 14.64 -6.43
C ASN A 77 -10.47 14.21 -6.23
N LEU A 78 -10.24 12.90 -6.04
CA LEU A 78 -8.92 12.35 -5.73
C LEU A 78 -7.91 12.63 -6.84
N MET A 79 -8.27 12.35 -8.09
CA MET A 79 -7.39 12.50 -9.25
C MET A 79 -6.92 13.94 -9.42
N ARG A 80 -7.85 14.91 -9.38
CA ARG A 80 -7.53 16.33 -9.50
C ARG A 80 -6.68 16.80 -8.33
N SER A 81 -7.01 16.39 -7.11
CA SER A 81 -6.24 16.75 -5.92
C SER A 81 -4.83 16.18 -5.97
N ALA A 82 -4.65 14.98 -6.52
CA ALA A 82 -3.37 14.31 -6.67
C ALA A 82 -2.47 15.03 -7.69
N VAL A 83 -3.01 15.44 -8.83
CA VAL A 83 -2.28 16.22 -9.84
C VAL A 83 -1.81 17.56 -9.30
N GLU A 84 -2.68 18.27 -8.58
CA GLU A 84 -2.35 19.57 -7.97
C GLU A 84 -1.33 19.43 -6.85
N LEU A 85 -1.41 18.36 -6.05
CA LEU A 85 -0.37 18.04 -5.07
C LEU A 85 0.96 17.73 -5.75
N ALA A 86 0.95 16.94 -6.83
CA ALA A 86 2.16 16.55 -7.55
C ALA A 86 2.89 17.77 -8.15
N ASP A 87 2.16 18.70 -8.76
CA ASP A 87 2.75 19.93 -9.30
C ASP A 87 3.31 20.84 -8.20
N LEU A 88 2.59 20.97 -7.08
CA LEU A 88 3.08 21.68 -5.90
C LEU A 88 4.35 21.04 -5.32
N TRP A 89 4.36 19.71 -5.17
CA TRP A 89 5.46 18.96 -4.59
C TRP A 89 6.73 19.08 -5.45
N ARG A 90 6.59 19.00 -6.78
CA ARG A 90 7.70 19.22 -7.72
C ARG A 90 8.25 20.65 -7.67
N SER A 91 7.39 21.63 -7.44
CA SER A 91 7.74 23.06 -7.45
C SER A 91 8.40 23.54 -6.15
N ASP A 92 8.16 22.85 -5.04
CA ASP A 92 8.68 23.25 -3.73
C ASP A 92 10.20 23.00 -3.64
N LYS A 93 10.99 24.08 -3.59
CA LYS A 93 12.47 24.03 -3.52
C LYS A 93 12.99 23.29 -2.28
N ILE A 94 12.15 23.07 -1.27
CA ILE A 94 12.45 22.45 0.03
C ILE A 94 12.20 20.92 0.02
N GLY A 95 11.31 20.42 -0.85
CA GLY A 95 10.88 19.01 -0.90
C GLY A 95 11.72 18.08 -1.79
N ARG A 96 12.93 18.49 -2.18
CA ARG A 96 13.76 17.85 -3.22
C ARG A 96 14.38 16.50 -2.86
N LYS A 97 13.83 15.75 -1.90
CA LYS A 97 14.14 14.32 -1.80
C LYS A 97 13.35 13.61 -2.87
N LEU A 98 13.99 13.47 -4.03
CA LEU A 98 13.45 12.91 -5.28
C LEU A 98 12.87 11.49 -5.12
N ASP A 99 13.17 10.80 -4.02
CA ASP A 99 12.87 9.37 -3.85
C ASP A 99 11.61 9.08 -3.02
N ALA A 100 10.94 10.11 -2.49
CA ALA A 100 9.73 9.91 -1.71
C ALA A 100 8.50 9.64 -2.60
N MET A 101 7.74 8.60 -2.25
CA MET A 101 6.49 8.23 -2.91
C MET A 101 5.34 8.13 -1.91
N MET A 102 4.13 8.39 -2.40
CA MET A 102 2.88 8.24 -1.66
C MET A 102 1.92 7.36 -2.45
N ILE A 103 1.23 6.44 -1.77
CA ILE A 103 0.05 5.76 -2.32
C ILE A 103 -1.17 6.39 -1.68
N THR A 104 -2.23 6.64 -2.45
CA THR A 104 -3.51 7.12 -1.94
C THR A 104 -4.68 6.47 -2.66
N ALA A 105 -5.80 6.30 -1.96
CA ALA A 105 -7.01 5.75 -2.55
C ALA A 105 -8.28 6.32 -1.93
N ASP A 106 -9.31 6.39 -2.76
CA ASP A 106 -10.71 6.48 -2.34
C ASP A 106 -11.44 5.15 -2.67
N ALA A 107 -12.76 5.12 -2.59
CA ALA A 107 -13.55 3.93 -2.90
C ALA A 107 -13.39 3.43 -4.35
N ASN A 108 -13.02 4.32 -5.28
CA ASN A 108 -13.04 4.06 -6.72
C ASN A 108 -11.66 4.11 -7.36
N THR A 109 -10.70 4.81 -6.77
CA THR A 109 -9.45 5.20 -7.42
C THR A 109 -8.28 4.87 -6.50
N LEU A 110 -7.22 4.30 -7.06
CA LEU A 110 -5.95 4.03 -6.38
C LEU A 110 -4.84 4.71 -7.17
N LEU A 111 -4.04 5.55 -6.52
CA LEU A 111 -3.01 6.36 -7.17
C LEU A 111 -1.68 6.27 -6.43
N ILE A 112 -0.60 6.32 -7.19
CA ILE A 112 0.76 6.58 -6.71
C ILE A 112 1.11 8.02 -7.10
N ILE A 113 1.67 8.78 -6.16
CA ILE A 113 2.16 10.14 -6.36
C ILE A 113 3.65 10.18 -6.01
N SER A 114 4.48 10.69 -6.90
CA SER A 114 5.92 10.80 -6.70
C SER A 114 6.36 12.25 -6.42
N GLY A 115 7.49 12.40 -5.73
CA GLY A 115 8.14 13.72 -5.59
C GLY A 115 8.65 14.32 -6.90
N THR A 116 8.71 13.54 -8.00
CA THR A 116 9.04 14.04 -9.35
C THR A 116 7.85 14.70 -10.06
N GLY A 117 6.65 14.62 -9.47
CA GLY A 117 5.43 15.20 -10.01
C GLY A 117 4.61 14.24 -10.87
N GLU A 118 4.86 12.94 -10.77
CA GLU A 118 4.09 11.92 -11.49
C GLU A 118 2.87 11.49 -10.67
N VAL A 119 1.78 11.20 -11.36
CA VAL A 119 0.59 10.57 -10.78
C VAL A 119 0.21 9.37 -11.63
N ILE A 120 0.18 8.19 -11.02
CA ILE A 120 0.11 6.91 -11.71
C ILE A 120 -1.02 6.09 -11.10
N GLU A 121 -1.94 5.60 -11.92
CA GLU A 121 -2.88 4.54 -11.53
C GLU A 121 -2.25 3.17 -11.83
N PRO A 122 -2.17 2.26 -10.84
CA PRO A 122 -1.48 1.00 -11.02
C PRO A 122 -2.32 -0.03 -11.77
N ASP A 123 -1.66 -0.75 -12.68
CA ASP A 123 -2.27 -1.88 -13.38
C ASP A 123 -2.66 -3.00 -12.41
N GLY A 124 -3.84 -3.58 -12.62
CA GLY A 124 -4.34 -4.69 -11.81
C GLY A 124 -4.70 -4.32 -10.36
N GLY A 125 -4.74 -3.03 -10.02
CA GLY A 125 -5.18 -2.56 -8.71
C GLY A 125 -4.21 -2.90 -7.57
N ILE A 126 -2.94 -3.17 -7.86
CA ILE A 126 -1.93 -3.52 -6.86
C ILE A 126 -0.69 -2.66 -7.05
N CYS A 127 -0.21 -2.03 -5.98
CA CYS A 127 1.05 -1.31 -5.99
C CYS A 127 1.75 -1.39 -4.64
N ALA A 128 3.07 -1.14 -4.64
CA ALA A 128 3.84 -1.05 -3.42
C ALA A 128 5.01 -0.08 -3.59
N ILE A 129 5.41 0.56 -2.50
CA ILE A 129 6.50 1.54 -2.44
C ILE A 129 7.37 1.32 -1.20
N GLY A 130 8.55 1.93 -1.18
CA GLY A 130 9.48 1.86 -0.06
C GLY A 130 10.46 0.69 -0.13
N SER A 131 11.25 0.52 0.94
CA SER A 131 12.45 -0.34 0.94
C SER A 131 12.19 -1.79 0.53
N GLY A 132 11.06 -2.37 0.95
CA GLY A 132 10.63 -3.72 0.63
C GLY A 132 9.54 -3.80 -0.44
N GLY A 133 9.29 -2.70 -1.17
CA GLY A 133 8.15 -2.55 -2.07
C GLY A 133 8.06 -3.65 -3.12
N ASN A 134 9.17 -3.98 -3.78
CA ASN A 134 9.19 -5.00 -4.83
C ASN A 134 8.85 -6.41 -4.31
N TYR A 135 9.30 -6.75 -3.08
CA TYR A 135 8.95 -8.03 -2.46
C TYR A 135 7.46 -8.09 -2.13
N ALA A 136 6.92 -7.00 -1.56
CA ALA A 136 5.49 -6.89 -1.27
C ALA A 136 4.64 -6.91 -2.54
N LEU A 137 5.07 -6.24 -3.61
CA LEU A 137 4.39 -6.21 -4.90
C LEU A 137 4.29 -7.62 -5.51
N ALA A 138 5.41 -8.33 -5.58
CA ALA A 138 5.45 -9.69 -6.11
C ALA A 138 4.53 -10.63 -5.30
N ALA A 139 4.61 -10.57 -3.97
CA ALA A 139 3.76 -11.36 -3.08
C ALA A 139 2.27 -11.01 -3.22
N ALA A 140 1.92 -9.73 -3.28
CA ALA A 140 0.55 -9.26 -3.44
C ALA A 140 -0.05 -9.73 -4.77
N ARG A 141 0.70 -9.64 -5.87
CA ARG A 141 0.23 -10.11 -7.20
C ARG A 141 -0.01 -11.61 -7.21
N ALA A 142 0.89 -12.40 -6.63
CA ALA A 142 0.72 -13.85 -6.52
C ALA A 142 -0.51 -14.22 -5.67
N LEU A 143 -0.66 -13.61 -4.49
CA LEU A 143 -1.80 -13.84 -3.60
C LEU A 143 -3.12 -13.39 -4.24
N TYR A 144 -3.12 -12.28 -4.97
CA TYR A 144 -4.30 -11.80 -5.67
C TYR A 144 -4.78 -12.78 -6.73
N ALA A 145 -3.86 -13.33 -7.53
CA ALA A 145 -4.18 -14.24 -8.62
C ALA A 145 -4.56 -15.66 -8.15
N GLU A 146 -3.91 -16.16 -7.10
CA GLU A 146 -3.98 -17.58 -6.72
C GLU A 146 -4.86 -17.83 -5.48
N THR A 147 -5.50 -16.80 -4.91
CA THR A 147 -6.29 -16.94 -3.68
C THR A 147 -7.59 -16.14 -3.68
N GLU A 148 -8.54 -16.59 -2.87
CA GLU A 148 -9.81 -15.91 -2.60
C GLU A 148 -9.71 -14.91 -1.42
N TYR A 149 -8.50 -14.47 -1.05
CA TYR A 149 -8.32 -13.52 0.05
C TYR A 149 -8.89 -12.13 -0.31
N ASP A 150 -9.41 -11.44 0.70
CA ASP A 150 -9.81 -10.03 0.58
C ASP A 150 -8.60 -9.08 0.47
N ALA A 151 -8.87 -7.83 0.09
CA ALA A 151 -7.84 -6.81 -0.13
C ALA A 151 -6.92 -6.60 1.09
N GLU A 152 -7.50 -6.54 2.29
CA GLU A 152 -6.76 -6.32 3.55
C GLU A 152 -5.83 -7.50 3.86
N THR A 153 -6.34 -8.72 3.69
CA THR A 153 -5.60 -9.96 3.92
C THR A 153 -4.43 -10.07 2.95
N ILE A 154 -4.64 -9.76 1.66
CA ILE A 154 -3.56 -9.74 0.67
C ILE A 154 -2.50 -8.71 1.06
N ALA A 155 -2.89 -7.46 1.35
CA ALA A 155 -1.95 -6.39 1.69
C ALA A 155 -1.10 -6.72 2.94
N LYS A 156 -1.72 -7.26 4.00
CA LYS A 156 -1.01 -7.68 5.21
C LYS A 156 -0.08 -8.87 4.97
N LYS A 157 -0.54 -9.91 4.26
CA LYS A 157 0.29 -11.09 3.96
C LYS A 157 1.47 -10.73 3.05
N ALA A 158 1.27 -9.85 2.08
CA ALA A 158 2.34 -9.37 1.21
C ALA A 158 3.44 -8.65 1.99
N LEU A 159 3.07 -7.78 2.95
CA LEU A 159 4.04 -7.14 3.83
C LEU A 159 4.72 -8.12 4.79
N LYS A 160 3.99 -9.14 5.28
CA LYS A 160 4.59 -10.17 6.12
C LYS A 160 5.69 -10.92 5.36
N ILE A 161 5.43 -11.31 4.10
CA ILE A 161 6.45 -11.93 3.24
C ILE A 161 7.61 -10.95 3.00
N ALA A 162 7.33 -9.68 2.74
CA ALA A 162 8.38 -8.68 2.58
C ALA A 162 9.25 -8.53 3.84
N SER A 163 8.67 -8.63 5.05
CA SER A 163 9.40 -8.56 6.33
C SER A 163 10.34 -9.73 6.58
N GLU A 164 10.11 -10.87 5.93
CA GLU A 164 10.95 -12.06 6.04
C GLU A 164 12.15 -12.02 5.09
N ILE A 165 12.16 -11.06 4.14
CA ILE A 165 13.17 -10.94 3.09
C ILE A 165 13.95 -9.64 3.22
N CYS A 166 13.26 -8.52 3.41
CA CYS A 166 13.84 -7.18 3.42
C CYS A 166 14.27 -6.77 4.83
N VAL A 167 15.58 -6.58 5.05
CA VAL A 167 16.13 -6.10 6.33
C VAL A 167 15.61 -4.73 6.79
N TYR A 168 14.95 -3.98 5.90
CA TYR A 168 14.35 -2.67 6.17
C TYR A 168 12.82 -2.71 6.37
N THR A 169 12.23 -3.89 6.48
CA THR A 169 10.78 -4.09 6.67
C THR A 169 10.55 -5.02 7.86
N ASN A 170 9.67 -4.67 8.79
CA ASN A 170 9.28 -5.55 9.89
C ASN A 170 7.84 -6.03 9.79
N ASP A 171 7.42 -6.83 10.78
CA ASP A 171 6.07 -7.40 10.84
C ASP A 171 5.09 -6.59 11.70
N ASN A 172 5.46 -5.38 12.12
CA ASN A 172 4.56 -4.43 12.79
C ASN A 172 3.70 -3.71 11.74
N ILE A 173 2.73 -4.45 11.20
CA ILE A 173 1.93 -4.01 10.06
C ILE A 173 0.65 -3.30 10.53
N ARG A 174 0.38 -2.13 9.94
CA ARG A 174 -0.90 -1.40 10.05
C ARG A 174 -1.58 -1.38 8.70
N CYS A 175 -2.91 -1.39 8.69
CA CYS A 175 -3.71 -1.35 7.46
C CYS A 175 -4.90 -0.42 7.64
N GLU A 176 -5.23 0.32 6.60
CA GLU A 176 -6.46 1.09 6.46
C GLU A 176 -7.19 0.65 5.19
N THR A 177 -8.52 0.74 5.23
CA THR A 177 -9.39 0.27 4.14
C THR A 177 -10.46 1.30 3.78
N VAL A 178 -10.79 1.42 2.50
CA VAL A 178 -11.89 2.26 1.99
C VAL A 178 -12.68 1.49 0.94
N GLY A 179 -13.88 1.98 0.63
CA GLY A 179 -14.82 1.29 -0.23
C GLY A 179 -15.70 0.32 0.55
N ALA A 180 -16.58 -0.36 -0.18
CA ALA A 180 -17.50 -1.34 0.36
C ALA A 180 -17.42 -2.59 -0.52
N PRO A 181 -17.48 -3.80 0.08
CA PRO A 181 -17.52 -5.03 -0.70
C PRO A 181 -18.64 -4.96 -1.74
N LEU A 182 -18.30 -5.27 -2.99
CA LEU A 182 -19.32 -5.51 -4.00
C LEU A 182 -20.17 -6.68 -3.52
N LEU A 183 -21.47 -6.43 -3.31
CA LEU A 183 -22.41 -7.52 -3.06
C LEU A 183 -22.31 -8.47 -4.26
N PRO A 184 -22.27 -9.79 -4.06
CA PRO A 184 -22.29 -10.72 -5.17
C PRO A 184 -23.54 -10.42 -5.99
N GLU A 185 -23.37 -10.22 -7.30
CA GLU A 185 -24.50 -10.15 -8.20
C GLU A 185 -25.32 -11.44 -8.00
N LYS A 186 -26.62 -11.29 -7.75
CA LYS A 186 -27.52 -12.44 -7.62
C LYS A 186 -27.51 -13.20 -8.95
N GLY A 187 -26.66 -14.21 -9.10
CA GLY A 187 -26.62 -14.99 -10.34
C GLY A 187 -25.47 -15.97 -10.53
N GLU A 188 -24.31 -15.81 -9.88
CA GLU A 188 -23.17 -16.70 -10.14
C GLU A 188 -22.91 -17.65 -8.97
N GLU A 189 -23.42 -18.89 -9.08
CA GLU A 189 -22.91 -20.00 -8.28
C GLU A 189 -21.41 -20.20 -8.59
N LYS A 190 -20.55 -19.80 -7.65
CA LYS A 190 -19.11 -20.13 -7.73
C LYS A 190 -18.94 -21.65 -7.84
N PRO A 191 -18.15 -22.17 -8.80
CA PRO A 191 -17.84 -23.60 -8.84
C PRO A 191 -17.14 -24.01 -7.54
N ALA A 192 -17.61 -25.08 -6.93
CA ALA A 192 -17.07 -25.59 -5.67
C ALA A 192 -15.53 -25.73 -5.74
N ALA A 193 -14.85 -25.18 -4.71
CA ALA A 193 -13.41 -25.26 -4.56
C ALA A 193 -12.90 -26.69 -4.80
N LYS A 194 -12.01 -26.85 -5.78
CA LYS A 194 -11.34 -28.14 -6.02
C LYS A 194 -10.56 -28.50 -4.77
N LYS A 195 -11.01 -29.54 -4.06
CA LYS A 195 -10.30 -30.11 -2.90
C LYS A 195 -8.84 -30.40 -3.29
N PRO A 196 -7.87 -30.14 -2.40
CA PRO A 196 -6.48 -30.54 -2.64
C PRO A 196 -6.45 -32.05 -2.88
N ARG A 197 -5.83 -32.46 -3.98
CA ARG A 197 -5.64 -33.88 -4.34
C ARG A 197 -4.82 -34.50 -3.21
N ALA A 198 -5.42 -35.41 -2.44
CA ALA A 198 -4.71 -36.15 -1.40
C ALA A 198 -3.51 -36.86 -2.04
N LYS A 199 -2.31 -36.60 -1.52
CA LYS A 199 -1.11 -37.39 -1.84
C LYS A 199 -1.42 -38.84 -1.46
N LYS A 200 -1.50 -39.73 -2.45
CA LYS A 200 -1.42 -41.17 -2.19
C LYS A 200 -0.05 -41.41 -1.55
N THR A 201 -0.06 -41.86 -0.30
CA THR A 201 1.09 -42.51 0.30
C THR A 201 1.20 -43.90 -0.33
N ASP A 202 2.16 -44.06 -1.24
CA ASP A 202 2.56 -45.38 -1.68
C ASP A 202 3.28 -46.06 -0.50
N LYS A 203 2.51 -46.84 0.25
CA LYS A 203 3.04 -47.93 1.07
C LYS A 203 3.17 -49.13 0.14
N GLU A 204 4.32 -49.25 -0.51
CA GLU A 204 4.80 -50.55 -0.96
C GLU A 204 5.50 -51.20 0.23
N GLY A 205 4.94 -52.30 0.70
CA GLY A 205 5.61 -53.24 1.57
C GLY A 205 6.00 -54.46 0.74
N GLU A 206 7.27 -54.81 0.78
CA GLU A 206 7.82 -56.13 1.13
C GLU A 206 9.31 -55.97 1.47
#